data_AF-A0A5K1E0W8-F1
#
_entry.id   AF-A0A5K1E0W8-F1
#
_cell.length_a   1.000
_cell.length_b   1.000
_cell.length_c   1.000
_cell.angle_alpha   90.00
_cell.angle_beta   90.00
_cell.angle_gamma   90.00
#
_symmetry.space_group_name_H-M   'P 1'
#
loop_
_entity.id
_entity.type
_entity.pdbx_description
1 polymer ?
#
loop_
_entity_poly.entity_id
_entity_poly.type
_entity_poly.pdbx_seq_one_letter_code
_entity_poly.pdbx_strand_id
1 'polypeptide(L)'
;MATPSSTQWNAIAALVSVKLNRDNYLLWISQLELVIESQELIQFIDGTFPAPSKTIVKDGKIEVNPEFAIWKRSDRLALSSIKATVSELVLR
;
A
#
# COMPACT_ATOMS: atom_id res chain seq x y z
N MET A 1 13.23 -5.77 -17.26
CA MET A 1 13.07 -5.89 -15.79
C MET A 1 13.22 -4.49 -15.21
N ALA A 2 12.13 -3.81 -14.84
CA ALA A 2 12.19 -2.48 -14.24
C ALA A 2 12.30 -2.65 -12.72
N THR A 3 13.43 -2.27 -12.13
CA THR A 3 13.54 -2.09 -10.69
C THR A 3 12.68 -0.90 -10.29
N PRO A 4 11.74 -1.01 -9.33
CA PRO A 4 11.06 0.17 -8.82
C PRO A 4 12.12 1.08 -8.18
N SER A 5 12.29 2.26 -8.77
CA SER A 5 13.22 3.28 -8.32
C SER A 5 12.77 3.81 -6.97
N SER A 6 13.73 4.01 -6.07
CA SER A 6 13.58 4.56 -4.71
C SER A 6 12.85 5.91 -4.65
N THR A 7 12.60 6.53 -5.79
CA THR A 7 11.86 7.79 -6.00
C THR A 7 10.37 7.68 -5.65
N GLN A 8 9.76 6.51 -5.82
CA GLN A 8 8.30 6.39 -5.77
C GLN A 8 7.75 6.49 -4.33
N TRP A 9 8.55 6.17 -3.29
CA TRP A 9 8.06 6.14 -1.89
C TRP A 9 7.95 7.53 -1.27
N ASN A 10 8.81 8.45 -1.70
CA ASN A 10 8.79 9.85 -1.26
C ASN A 10 7.65 10.65 -1.91
N ALA A 11 7.05 10.15 -2.99
CA ALA A 11 6.02 10.88 -3.73
C ALA A 11 4.71 10.99 -2.95
N ILE A 12 4.24 9.91 -2.29
CA ILE A 12 2.95 9.94 -1.59
C ILE A 12 2.99 10.84 -0.36
N ALA A 13 4.08 10.76 0.42
CA ALA A 13 4.28 11.67 1.55
C ALA A 13 4.45 13.14 1.13
N ALA A 14 4.95 13.39 -0.08
CA ALA A 14 5.04 14.74 -0.65
C ALA A 14 3.70 15.24 -1.20
N LEU A 15 2.82 14.34 -1.66
CA LEU A 15 1.50 14.67 -2.21
C LEU A 15 0.43 14.86 -1.13
N VAL A 16 0.54 14.16 0.00
CA VAL A 16 -0.35 14.35 1.15
C VAL A 16 0.22 15.47 2.03
N SER A 17 -0.39 16.65 1.93
CA SER A 17 0.08 17.89 2.57
C SER A 17 -0.04 17.89 4.11
N VAL A 18 -0.85 16.99 4.67
CA VAL A 18 -1.12 16.89 6.11
C VAL A 18 -0.79 15.51 6.65
N LYS A 19 -0.04 15.45 7.76
CA LYS A 19 0.10 14.20 8.51
C LYS A 19 -1.08 13.98 9.44
N LEU A 20 -1.55 12.73 9.56
CA LEU A 20 -2.62 12.38 10.49
C LEU A 20 -2.23 12.74 11.92
N ASN A 21 -3.10 13.46 12.59
CA ASN A 21 -3.09 13.76 14.02
C ASN A 21 -4.50 13.50 14.60
N ARG A 22 -4.72 13.85 15.87
CA ARG A 22 -5.96 13.52 16.57
C ARG A 22 -7.18 14.33 16.10
N ASP A 23 -6.94 15.47 15.45
CA ASP A 23 -7.96 16.47 15.16
C ASP A 23 -8.27 16.61 13.66
N ASN A 24 -7.50 15.93 12.79
CA ASN A 24 -7.55 16.15 11.34
C ASN A 24 -7.88 14.90 10.51
N TYR A 25 -8.45 13.84 11.11
CA TYR A 25 -8.71 12.58 10.43
C TYR A 25 -9.45 12.75 9.10
N LEU A 26 -10.55 13.53 9.07
CA LEU A 26 -11.35 13.74 7.85
C LEU A 26 -10.56 14.41 6.73
N LEU A 27 -9.75 15.43 7.05
CA LEU A 27 -8.92 16.10 6.06
C LEU A 27 -7.80 15.18 5.56
N TRP A 28 -7.18 14.44 6.47
CA TRP A 28 -6.12 13.49 6.15
C TRP A 28 -6.63 12.37 5.25
N ILE A 29 -7.77 11.75 5.59
CA ILE A 29 -8.29 10.61 4.82
C ILE A 29 -8.71 11.04 3.42
N SER A 30 -9.35 12.20 3.25
CA SER A 30 -9.72 12.71 1.92
C SER A 30 -8.50 12.96 1.02
N GLN A 31 -7.38 13.47 1.56
CA GLN A 31 -6.15 13.65 0.78
C GLN A 31 -5.47 12.30 0.49
N LEU A 32 -5.44 11.41 1.47
CA LEU A 32 -4.83 10.10 1.32
C LEU A 32 -5.57 9.25 0.28
N GLU A 33 -6.90 9.21 0.30
CA GLU A 33 -7.72 8.46 -0.65
C GLU A 33 -7.43 8.88 -2.10
N LEU A 34 -7.43 10.19 -2.39
CA LEU A 34 -7.11 10.72 -3.72
C LEU A 34 -5.71 10.29 -4.19
N VAL A 35 -4.71 10.37 -3.31
CA VAL A 35 -3.34 10.00 -3.67
C VAL A 35 -3.21 8.50 -3.87
N ILE A 36 -3.81 7.68 -3.00
CA ILE A 36 -3.77 6.22 -3.11
C ILE A 36 -4.53 5.71 -4.34
N GLU A 37 -5.66 6.32 -4.67
CA GLU A 37 -6.43 6.01 -5.88
C GLU A 37 -5.61 6.31 -7.14
N SER A 38 -4.90 7.44 -7.19
CA SER A 38 -4.01 7.79 -8.30
C SER A 38 -2.84 6.81 -8.53
N GLN A 39 -2.54 5.98 -7.53
CA GLN A 39 -1.47 4.96 -7.58
C GLN A 39 -2.02 3.54 -7.74
N GLU A 40 -3.33 3.38 -7.95
CA GLU A 40 -4.02 2.08 -8.07
C GLU A 40 -3.86 1.19 -6.81
N LEU A 41 -3.57 1.80 -5.66
CA LEU A 41 -3.32 1.09 -4.40
C LEU A 41 -4.58 0.96 -3.52
N ILE A 42 -5.68 1.63 -3.86
CA ILE A 42 -6.89 1.70 -3.02
C ILE A 42 -7.49 0.31 -2.77
N GLN A 43 -7.42 -0.56 -3.77
CA GLN A 43 -7.91 -1.95 -3.74
C GLN A 43 -7.23 -2.83 -2.67
N PHE A 44 -6.03 -2.44 -2.21
CA PHE A 44 -5.30 -3.11 -1.13
C PHE A 44 -5.69 -2.59 0.26
N ILE A 45 -6.32 -1.40 0.34
CA ILE A 45 -6.76 -0.77 1.60
C ILE A 45 -8.20 -1.16 1.90
N ASP A 46 -9.09 -1.06 0.92
CA ASP A 46 -10.51 -1.37 1.07
C ASP A 46 -10.81 -2.89 1.09
N GLY A 47 -9.82 -3.72 0.73
CA GLY A 47 -9.92 -5.17 0.71
C GLY A 47 -10.67 -5.73 -0.50
N THR A 48 -10.98 -4.91 -1.51
CA THR A 48 -11.62 -5.35 -2.75
C THR A 48 -10.72 -6.27 -3.58
N PHE A 49 -9.40 -6.23 -3.36
CA PHE A 49 -8.43 -7.14 -3.97
C PHE A 49 -7.77 -8.06 -2.93
N PRO A 50 -8.41 -9.20 -2.58
CA PRO A 50 -7.92 -10.10 -1.54
C PRO A 50 -6.61 -10.79 -1.93
N ALA A 51 -5.84 -11.19 -0.92
CA ALA A 51 -4.59 -11.90 -1.13
C ALA A 51 -4.81 -13.25 -1.84
N PRO A 52 -4.10 -13.53 -2.95
CA PRO A 52 -4.15 -14.83 -3.58
C PRO A 52 -3.47 -15.89 -2.69
N SER A 53 -3.76 -17.17 -2.96
CA SER A 53 -3.14 -18.28 -2.24
C SER A 53 -1.61 -18.20 -2.27
N LYS A 54 -0.96 -18.41 -1.12
CA LYS A 54 0.51 -18.36 -1.02
C LYS A 54 1.22 -19.43 -1.85
N THR A 55 0.53 -20.54 -2.08
CA THR A 55 1.03 -21.69 -2.82
C THR A 55 -0.01 -22.15 -3.84
N ILE A 56 0.48 -22.71 -4.93
CA ILE A 56 -0.33 -23.34 -5.98
C ILE A 56 0.16 -24.78 -6.20
N VAL A 57 -0.70 -25.63 -6.75
CA VAL A 57 -0.30 -26.96 -7.21
C VAL A 57 -0.04 -26.88 -8.70
N LYS A 58 1.17 -27.23 -9.12
CA LYS A 58 1.58 -27.30 -10.52
C LYS A 58 2.22 -28.66 -10.77
N ASP A 59 1.71 -29.40 -11.74
CA ASP A 59 2.18 -30.75 -12.08
C ASP A 59 2.24 -31.72 -10.87
N GLY A 60 1.26 -31.60 -9.96
CA GLY A 60 1.17 -32.42 -8.75
C GLY A 60 2.12 -32.01 -7.61
N LYS A 61 2.92 -30.96 -7.79
CA LYS A 61 3.83 -30.42 -6.76
C LYS A 61 3.31 -29.09 -6.22
N ILE A 62 3.52 -28.87 -4.92
CA ILE A 62 3.26 -27.58 -4.26
C ILE A 62 4.38 -26.61 -4.59
N GLU A 63 4.04 -25.47 -5.17
CA GLU A 63 4.95 -24.38 -5.53
C GLU A 63 4.49 -23.05 -4.93
N VAL A 64 5.40 -22.09 -4.80
CA VAL A 64 5.08 -20.73 -4.36
C VAL A 64 4.29 -20.01 -5.45
N ASN A 65 3.20 -19.34 -5.08
CA ASN A 65 2.43 -18.56 -6.02
C ASN A 65 3.16 -17.24 -6.35
N PRO A 66 3.59 -17.00 -7.61
CA PRO A 66 4.19 -15.72 -8.00
C PRO A 66 3.20 -14.55 -7.85
N GLU A 67 1.90 -14.76 -8.02
CA GLU A 67 0.88 -13.72 -7.83
C GLU A 67 0.80 -13.25 -6.39
N PHE A 68 0.99 -14.15 -5.41
CA PHE A 68 1.09 -13.77 -4.01
C PHE A 68 2.30 -12.88 -3.74
N ALA A 69 3.44 -13.15 -4.38
CA ALA A 69 4.61 -12.31 -4.23
C ALA A 69 4.41 -10.90 -4.82
N ILE A 70 3.72 -10.80 -5.95
CA ILE A 70 3.35 -9.52 -6.58
C ILE A 70 2.36 -8.76 -5.70
N TRP A 71 1.26 -9.41 -5.32
CA TRP A 71 0.25 -8.85 -4.41
C TRP A 71 0.88 -8.32 -3.12
N LYS A 72 1.76 -9.12 -2.49
CA LYS A 72 2.44 -8.75 -1.25
C LYS A 72 3.31 -7.50 -1.40
N ARG A 73 3.94 -7.28 -2.56
CA ARG A 73 4.74 -6.06 -2.78
C ARG A 73 3.85 -4.81 -2.79
N SER A 74 2.73 -4.87 -3.48
CA SER A 74 1.77 -3.76 -3.55
C SER A 74 1.06 -3.52 -2.20
N ASP A 75 0.69 -4.58 -1.47
CA ASP A 75 0.20 -4.51 -0.09
C ASP A 75 1.19 -3.77 0.83
N ARG A 76 2.47 -4.15 0.77
CA ARG A 76 3.52 -3.50 1.58
C ARG A 76 3.73 -2.04 1.17
N LEU A 77 3.62 -1.74 -0.12
CA LEU A 77 3.70 -0.37 -0.62
C LEU A 77 2.56 0.46 -0.07
N ALA A 78 1.31 0.02 -0.21
CA ALA A 78 0.14 0.69 0.35
C ALA A 78 0.28 0.95 1.86
N LEU A 79 0.71 -0.06 2.62
CA LEU A 79 0.97 0.09 4.05
C LEU A 79 2.06 1.14 4.35
N SER A 80 3.15 1.14 3.59
CA SER A 80 4.23 2.11 3.77
C SER A 80 3.78 3.54 3.47
N SER A 81 2.94 3.71 2.44
CA SER A 81 2.34 4.98 2.05
C SER A 81 1.48 5.56 3.16
N ILE A 82 0.59 4.75 3.73
CA ILE A 82 -0.23 5.16 4.89
C ILE A 82 0.69 5.61 6.02
N LYS A 83 1.66 4.77 6.41
CA LYS A 83 2.58 5.07 7.51
C LYS A 83 3.36 6.38 7.32
N ALA A 84 3.78 6.69 6.09
CA ALA A 84 4.53 7.92 5.81
C ALA A 84 3.69 9.20 6.03
N THR A 85 2.36 9.08 5.95
CA THR A 85 1.41 10.19 6.15
C THR A 85 0.86 10.25 7.58
N VAL A 86 1.30 9.39 8.49
CA VAL A 86 0.86 9.41 9.89
C VAL A 86 1.92 10.13 10.75
N SER A 87 1.49 10.98 11.68
CA SER A 87 2.41 11.62 12.62
C SER A 87 2.98 10.62 13.62
N GLU A 88 4.24 10.80 14.04
CA GLU A 88 4.90 9.94 15.04
C GLU A 88 4.10 9.79 16.34
N LEU A 89 3.38 10.85 16.75
CA LEU A 89 2.53 10.84 17.95
C LEU A 89 1.33 9.87 17.88
N VAL A 90 0.97 9.42 16.67
CA VAL A 90 -0.13 8.47 16.42
C VAL A 90 0.41 7.05 16.18
N LEU A 91 1.65 6.92 15.69
CA LEU A 91 2.36 5.64 15.54
C LEU A 91 2.89 5.16 16.91
N ARG A 92 2.02 4.65 17.77
CA ARG A 92 2.42 3.97 19.02
C ARG A 92 2.84 2.53 18.78
#